data_AF-A0A0N9HYX2-F1
#
_entry.id   AF-A0A0N9HYX2-F1
#
_cell.length_a   1.000
_cell.length_b   1.000
_cell.length_c   1.000
_cell.angle_alpha   90.00
_cell.angle_beta   90.00
_cell.angle_gamma   90.00
#
_symmetry.space_group_name_H-M   'P 1'
#
loop_
_entity.id
_entity.type
_entity.pdbx_description
1 polymer ?
#
loop_
_entity_poly.entity_id
_entity_poly.type
_entity_poly.pdbx_seq_one_letter_code
_entity_poly.pdbx_strand_id
1 'polypeptide(L)'
;MKGPFKPNADGLVLARQLRQLRENTGLTQEQVGEQLGEQLGGSASKVHRIEQGQLPWPDELGTMLDLYKVSDSKQAVLRDTWDRAWQPRPTRAKQEGTGW
;
A
#
# COMPACT_ATOMS: atom_id res chain seq x y z
N MET A 1 3.55 18.66 -6.55
CA MET A 1 3.66 17.32 -7.18
C MET A 1 4.82 16.58 -6.52
N LYS A 2 4.54 15.55 -5.71
CA LYS A 2 5.59 14.73 -5.07
C LYS A 2 5.99 13.62 -6.04
N GLY A 3 7.28 13.49 -6.33
CA GLY A 3 7.85 12.42 -7.17
C GLY A 3 7.56 11.02 -6.60
N PRO A 4 7.90 9.94 -7.33
CA PRO A 4 7.54 8.57 -6.94
C PRO A 4 8.07 8.28 -5.54
N PHE A 5 7.15 8.18 -4.58
CA PHE A 5 7.49 7.92 -3.18
C PHE A 5 8.13 6.54 -3.09
N LYS A 6 9.42 6.48 -2.73
CA LYS A 6 10.14 5.22 -2.55
C LYS A 6 9.61 4.54 -1.29
N PRO A 7 9.05 3.31 -1.37
CA PRO A 7 8.46 2.65 -0.22
C PRO A 7 9.48 2.44 0.92
N ASN A 8 9.04 2.72 2.14
CA ASN A 8 9.73 2.32 3.35
C ASN A 8 9.41 0.84 3.68
N ALA A 9 9.84 0.35 4.85
CA ALA A 9 9.59 -1.04 5.23
C ALA A 9 8.09 -1.34 5.33
N ASP A 10 7.31 -0.45 5.93
CA ASP A 10 5.85 -0.57 6.05
C ASP A 10 5.16 -0.63 4.69
N GLY A 11 5.63 0.17 3.71
CA GLY A 11 5.10 0.12 2.33
C GLY A 11 5.29 -1.24 1.65
N LEU A 12 6.43 -1.90 1.89
CA LEU A 12 6.67 -3.25 1.37
C LEU A 12 5.84 -4.31 2.11
N VAL A 13 5.63 -4.14 3.42
CA VAL A 13 4.75 -5.02 4.20
C VAL A 13 3.32 -4.90 3.70
N LEU A 14 2.82 -3.68 3.52
CA LEU A 14 1.49 -3.40 3.00
C LEU A 14 1.29 -4.05 1.63
N ALA A 15 2.22 -3.85 0.70
CA ALA A 15 2.12 -4.42 -0.65
C ALA A 15 2.00 -5.95 -0.65
N ARG A 16 2.79 -6.64 0.19
CA ARG A 16 2.71 -8.09 0.36
C ARG A 16 1.38 -8.52 0.97
N GLN A 17 0.88 -7.78 1.95
CA GLN A 17 -0.41 -8.05 2.59
C GLN A 17 -1.57 -7.87 1.61
N LEU A 18 -1.57 -6.80 0.80
CA LEU A 18 -2.59 -6.57 -0.23
C LEU A 18 -2.59 -7.69 -1.28
N ARG A 19 -1.42 -8.12 -1.72
CA ARG A 19 -1.29 -9.27 -2.63
C ARG A 19 -1.88 -10.54 -2.03
N GLN A 20 -1.52 -10.86 -0.79
CA GLN A 20 -2.03 -12.06 -0.12
C GLN A 20 -3.55 -12.01 0.06
N LEU A 21 -4.10 -10.83 0.39
CA LEU A 21 -5.54 -10.63 0.51
C LEU A 21 -6.26 -10.87 -0.81
N ARG A 22 -5.73 -10.34 -1.92
CA ARG A 22 -6.26 -10.61 -3.26
C ARG A 22 -6.23 -12.09 -3.61
N GLU A 23 -5.10 -12.75 -3.35
CA GLU A 23 -4.94 -14.18 -3.63
C GLU A 23 -5.93 -15.03 -2.81
N ASN A 24 -6.17 -14.65 -1.55
CA ASN A 24 -7.13 -15.35 -0.68
C ASN A 24 -8.59 -15.21 -1.13
N THR A 25 -8.95 -14.13 -1.85
CA THR A 25 -10.29 -13.99 -2.44
C THR A 25 -10.41 -14.63 -3.82
N GLY A 26 -9.31 -15.14 -4.39
CA GLY A 26 -9.29 -15.71 -5.74
C GLY A 26 -9.38 -14.67 -6.86
N LEU A 27 -9.26 -13.38 -6.55
CA LEU A 27 -9.34 -12.32 -7.55
C LEU A 27 -8.03 -12.19 -8.34
N THR A 28 -8.14 -11.92 -9.64
CA THR A 28 -6.98 -11.56 -10.47
C THR A 28 -6.66 -10.08 -10.33
N GLN A 29 -5.43 -9.68 -10.69
CA GLN A 29 -5.07 -8.26 -10.74
C GLN A 29 -5.92 -7.49 -11.76
N GLU A 30 -6.35 -8.16 -12.83
CA GLU A 30 -7.24 -7.59 -13.85
C GLU A 30 -8.62 -7.28 -13.29
N GLN A 31 -9.26 -8.23 -12.60
CA GLN A 31 -10.57 -8.01 -11.97
C GLN A 31 -10.53 -6.87 -10.95
N VAL A 32 -9.48 -6.81 -10.11
CA VAL A 32 -9.31 -5.69 -9.18
C VAL A 32 -9.07 -4.37 -9.93
N GLY A 33 -8.28 -4.43 -11.00
CA GLY A 33 -7.97 -3.29 -11.85
C GLY A 33 -9.18 -2.71 -12.55
N GLU A 34 -10.09 -3.56 -13.04
CA GLU A 34 -11.37 -3.18 -13.65
C GLU A 34 -12.28 -2.49 -12.63
N GLN A 35 -12.43 -3.07 -11.43
CA GLN A 35 -13.24 -2.49 -10.35
C GLN A 35 -12.69 -1.13 -9.87
N LEU A 36 -11.36 -1.02 -9.74
CA LEU A 36 -10.71 0.28 -9.50
C LEU A 36 -10.82 1.21 -10.72
N GLY A 37 -10.89 0.66 -11.93
CA GLY A 37 -11.07 1.35 -13.21
C GLY A 37 -12.36 2.13 -13.28
N GLU A 38 -13.46 1.44 -12.97
CA GLU A 38 -14.82 1.99 -12.95
C GLU A 38 -14.96 3.19 -11.99
N GLN A 39 -14.25 3.16 -10.86
CA GLN A 39 -14.39 4.19 -9.82
C GLN A 39 -13.29 5.25 -9.84
N LEU A 40 -12.05 4.87 -10.16
CA LEU A 40 -10.82 5.63 -9.86
C LEU A 40 -9.78 5.59 -11.00
N GLY A 41 -10.12 5.07 -12.18
CA GLY A 41 -9.18 4.92 -13.30
C GLY A 41 -8.04 3.93 -13.00
N GLY A 42 -8.33 2.88 -12.24
CA GLY A 42 -7.46 1.72 -12.05
C GLY A 42 -7.23 0.87 -13.30
N SER A 43 -6.21 0.01 -13.23
CA SER A 43 -5.90 -1.00 -14.23
C SER A 43 -5.09 -2.15 -13.60
N ALA A 44 -5.02 -3.31 -14.27
CA ALA A 44 -4.19 -4.43 -13.81
C ALA A 44 -2.74 -3.99 -13.54
N SER A 45 -2.18 -3.15 -14.41
CA SER A 45 -0.84 -2.59 -14.25
C SER A 45 -0.70 -1.70 -13.01
N LYS A 46 -1.75 -0.97 -12.63
CA LYS A 46 -1.75 -0.18 -11.39
C LYS A 46 -1.74 -1.11 -10.17
N VAL A 47 -2.61 -2.12 -10.15
CA VAL A 47 -2.67 -3.13 -9.08
C VAL A 47 -1.32 -3.83 -8.93
N HIS A 48 -0.72 -4.23 -10.05
CA HIS A 48 0.61 -4.83 -10.05
C HIS A 48 1.65 -3.93 -9.38
N ARG A 49 1.72 -2.65 -9.74
CA ARG A 49 2.67 -1.71 -9.11
C ARG A 49 2.41 -1.55 -7.61
N ILE A 50 1.14 -1.51 -7.20
CA ILE A 50 0.78 -1.45 -5.77
C ILE A 50 1.32 -2.67 -5.03
N GLU A 51 1.13 -3.87 -5.58
CA GLU A 51 1.65 -5.12 -5.01
C GLU A 51 3.18 -5.24 -5.05
N GLN A 52 3.86 -4.41 -5.83
CA GLN A 52 5.32 -4.27 -5.84
C GLN A 52 5.84 -3.19 -4.89
N GLY A 53 4.97 -2.47 -4.18
CA GLY A 53 5.35 -1.44 -3.20
C GLY A 53 5.06 -0.01 -3.62
N GLN A 54 4.38 0.23 -4.75
CA GLN A 54 3.79 1.56 -4.97
C GLN A 54 2.69 1.78 -3.93
N LEU A 55 2.73 2.89 -3.20
CA LEU A 55 1.67 3.17 -2.24
C LEU A 55 0.37 3.54 -2.98
N PRO A 56 -0.76 2.89 -2.65
CA PRO A 56 -2.06 3.30 -3.16
C PRO A 56 -2.49 4.62 -2.54
N TRP A 57 -3.35 5.37 -3.24
CA TRP A 57 -4.08 6.49 -2.65
C TRP A 57 -5.10 6.00 -1.60
N PRO A 58 -5.59 6.88 -0.70
CA PRO A 58 -6.55 6.48 0.34
C PRO A 58 -7.79 5.77 -0.22
N ASP A 59 -8.36 6.31 -1.29
CA ASP A 59 -9.58 5.76 -1.91
C ASP A 59 -9.29 4.41 -2.60
N GLU A 60 -8.13 4.30 -3.26
CA GLU A 60 -7.68 3.04 -3.87
C GLU A 60 -7.48 1.96 -2.79
N LEU A 61 -6.89 2.32 -1.65
CA LEU A 61 -6.74 1.39 -0.52
C LEU A 61 -8.11 0.98 0.01
N GLY A 62 -9.04 1.92 0.20
CA GLY A 62 -10.40 1.63 0.65
C GLY A 62 -11.10 0.63 -0.26
N THR A 63 -11.18 0.93 -1.56
CA THR A 63 -11.82 0.05 -2.55
C THR A 63 -11.16 -1.34 -2.58
N MET A 64 -9.83 -1.43 -2.52
CA MET A 64 -9.15 -2.74 -2.48
C MET A 64 -9.53 -3.55 -1.23
N LEU A 65 -9.57 -2.93 -0.05
CA LEU A 65 -9.92 -3.63 1.20
C LEU A 65 -11.36 -4.12 1.21
N ASP A 66 -12.28 -3.35 0.63
CA ASP A 66 -13.68 -3.73 0.50
C ASP A 66 -13.86 -4.88 -0.48
N LEU A 67 -13.19 -4.84 -1.65
CA LEU A 67 -13.16 -5.95 -2.61
C LEU A 67 -12.59 -7.23 -1.99
N TYR A 68 -11.59 -7.09 -1.12
CA TYR A 68 -10.98 -8.22 -0.42
C TYR A 68 -11.77 -8.68 0.81
N LYS A 69 -12.93 -8.07 1.08
CA LYS A 69 -13.83 -8.41 2.20
C LYS A 69 -13.08 -8.43 3.54
N VAL A 70 -12.17 -7.47 3.74
CA VAL A 70 -11.38 -7.38 4.96
C VAL A 70 -12.27 -6.87 6.09
N SER A 71 -12.25 -7.54 7.24
CA SER A 71 -12.96 -7.11 8.45
C SER A 71 -12.44 -5.77 8.99
N ASP A 72 -13.31 -4.95 9.58
CA ASP A 72 -13.01 -3.61 10.11
C ASP A 72 -11.77 -3.55 11.01
N SER A 73 -11.59 -4.54 11.90
CA SER A 73 -10.43 -4.60 12.79
C SER A 73 -9.10 -4.72 12.03
N LYS A 74 -9.07 -5.55 10.99
CA LYS A 74 -7.89 -5.75 10.13
C LYS A 74 -7.70 -4.57 9.17
N GLN A 75 -8.80 -3.98 8.72
CA GLN A 75 -8.81 -2.75 7.93
C GLN A 75 -8.16 -1.58 8.69
N ALA A 76 -8.37 -1.46 10.00
CA ALA A 76 -7.71 -0.44 10.83
C ALA A 76 -6.19 -0.64 10.88
N VAL A 77 -5.72 -1.88 11.08
CA VAL A 77 -4.28 -2.21 11.12
C VAL A 77 -3.59 -1.92 9.77
N LEU A 78 -4.27 -2.20 8.66
CA LEU A 78 -3.73 -1.95 7.32
C LEU A 78 -3.66 -0.45 7.01
N ARG A 79 -4.64 0.34 7.46
CA ARG A 79 -4.60 1.81 7.35
C ARG A 79 -3.49 2.43 8.18
N ASP A 80 -3.30 1.97 9.41
CA ASP A 80 -2.19 2.38 10.26
C ASP A 80 -0.81 2.02 9.65
N THR A 81 -0.71 0.86 9.00
CA THR A 81 0.49 0.48 8.23
C THR A 81 0.68 1.38 7.00
N TRP A 82 -0.40 1.73 6.31
CA TRP A 82 -0.37 2.69 5.20
C TRP A 82 0.05 4.09 5.65
N ASP A 83 -0.44 4.58 6.79
CA ASP A 83 -0.04 5.86 7.38
C ASP A 83 1.46 5.91 7.68
N ARG A 84 1.99 4.84 8.29
CA ARG A 84 3.43 4.68 8.49
C ARG A 84 4.19 4.60 7.18
N ALA A 85 3.61 3.97 6.16
CA ALA A 85 4.25 3.82 4.87
C ALA A 85 4.55 5.16 4.19
N TRP A 86 3.70 6.17 4.41
CA TRP A 86 3.90 7.54 3.92
C TRP A 86 4.94 8.34 4.70
N GLN A 87 5.36 7.86 5.88
CA GLN A 87 6.40 8.54 6.64
C GLN A 87 7.75 8.36 5.93
N PRO A 88 8.53 9.44 5.73
CA PRO A 88 9.89 9.30 5.25
C PRO A 88 10.65 8.36 6.18
N ARG A 89 11.49 7.48 5.62
CA ARG A 89 12.36 6.63 6.45
C ARG A 89 13.07 7.54 7.45
N PRO A 90 13.07 7.22 8.76
CA PRO A 90 13.91 7.95 9.68
C PRO A 90 15.34 7.83 9.15
N THR A 91 15.86 8.94 8.63
CA THR A 91 17.26 9.05 8.27
C THR A 91 17.97 8.79 9.58
N ARG A 92 18.74 7.68 9.67
CA ARG A 92 19.56 7.38 10.84
C ARG A 92 20.31 8.67 11.17
N ALA A 93 19.92 9.34 12.25
CA ALA A 93 20.59 10.55 12.67
C ALA A 93 22.06 10.16 12.80
N LYS A 94 22.94 10.83 12.03
CA LYS A 94 24.38 10.73 12.28
C LYS A 94 24.53 11.05 13.76
N GLN A 95 24.98 10.07 14.54
CA GLN A 95 25.52 10.37 15.86
C GLN A 95 26.69 11.30 15.57
N GLU A 96 26.46 12.61 15.71
CA GLU A 96 27.55 13.56 15.83
C GLU A 96 28.33 13.12 17.05
N GLY A 97 29.51 12.56 16.81
CA GLY A 97 30.44 12.21 17.86
C GLY A 97 30.78 13.48 18.61
N THR A 98 30.22 13.61 19.81
CA THR A 98 30.80 14.46 20.85
C THR A 98 32.14 13.85 21.22
N GLY A 99 33.18 14.28 20.49
CA GLY A 99 34.56 14.14 20.92
C GLY A 99 34.75 14.94 22.21
N TRP A 100 35.23 14.25 23.24
CA TRP A 100 35.78 14.84 24.45
C TRP A 100 37.27 15.14 24.24
#